data_AF-A0AAP2URX8-F1
#
_entry.id   AF-A0AAP2URX8-F1
#
_cell.length_a   1.000
_cell.length_b   1.000
_cell.length_c   1.000
_cell.angle_alpha   90.00
_cell.angle_beta   90.00
_cell.angle_gamma   90.00
#
_symmetry.space_group_name_H-M   'P 1'
#
loop_
_entity.id
_entity.type
_entity.pdbx_description
1 polymer ?
#
loop_
_entity_poly.entity_id
_entity_poly.type
_entity_poly.pdbx_seq_one_letter_code
_entity_poly.pdbx_strand_id
1 'polypeptide(L)'
;MGNRAVITTPDKKMGVYLHWNGGRDSVEAFLHYCELHGFRSPDRDPYGWARLCQVIGNFFGGGLSVGVGLYDQLDTDNWDNGVYIIEGWRIVGREFNRHAEQSSYDHAVMLHDIDDSQPEGMRLGRYIDAVEVPVCEVEEGDEVWLESVRGGFEPYRVCGFAVPPSLRRTGERLPFVEMHNAEEGREAVLLNPNNFIRSATVRVTR
;
A
#
# COMPACT_ATOMS: atom_id res chain seq x y z
N MET A 1 -3.35 -25.46 16.20
CA MET A 1 -2.16 -24.58 16.05
C MET A 1 -2.67 -23.15 16.06
N GLY A 2 -2.00 -22.24 16.78
CA GLY A 2 -2.51 -20.88 17.01
C GLY A 2 -2.15 -19.89 15.91
N ASN A 3 -0.93 -19.94 15.36
CA ASN A 3 -0.37 -18.93 14.44
C ASN A 3 -0.87 -17.50 14.75
N ARG A 4 -0.74 -17.11 16.02
CA ARG A 4 -1.22 -15.84 16.55
C ARG A 4 -0.15 -14.77 16.53
N ALA A 5 -0.60 -13.52 16.52
CA ALA A 5 0.25 -12.35 16.71
C ALA A 5 -0.55 -11.18 17.27
N VAL A 6 0.17 -10.20 17.82
CA VAL A 6 -0.35 -8.85 18.07
C VAL A 6 0.46 -7.84 17.26
N ILE A 7 -0.22 -6.93 16.57
CA ILE A 7 0.39 -5.79 15.88
C ILE A 7 0.08 -4.54 16.69
N THR A 8 1.10 -3.76 17.05
CA THR A 8 0.97 -2.52 17.84
C THR A 8 1.93 -1.43 17.35
N THR A 9 1.75 -0.20 17.82
CA THR A 9 2.66 0.93 17.61
C THR A 9 3.67 1.09 18.76
N PRO A 10 4.74 1.88 18.63
CA PRO A 10 5.74 2.07 19.69
C PRO A 10 5.16 2.59 21.01
N ASP A 11 4.03 3.31 20.98
CA ASP A 11 3.37 3.82 22.19
C ASP A 11 2.55 2.76 22.95
N LYS A 12 2.33 1.58 22.34
CA LYS A 12 1.69 0.39 22.95
C LYS A 12 0.40 0.70 23.69
N LYS A 13 -0.46 1.55 23.12
CA LYS A 13 -1.79 1.81 23.71
C LYS A 13 -2.85 0.85 23.20
N MET A 14 -2.83 0.57 21.90
CA MET A 14 -3.77 -0.33 21.24
C MET A 14 -3.02 -1.34 20.37
N GLY A 15 -3.70 -2.42 20.01
CA GLY A 15 -3.18 -3.35 19.03
C GLY A 15 -4.28 -4.14 18.32
N VAL A 16 -3.86 -4.81 17.25
CA VAL A 16 -4.67 -5.77 16.50
C VAL A 16 -4.16 -7.17 16.79
N TYR A 17 -5.03 -8.03 17.29
CA TYR A 17 -4.75 -9.44 17.50
C TYR A 17 -5.15 -10.26 16.26
N LEU A 18 -4.33 -11.25 15.92
CA LEU A 18 -4.52 -12.17 14.81
C LEU A 18 -4.64 -13.62 15.30
N HIS A 19 -5.57 -14.35 14.72
CA HIS A 19 -5.75 -15.79 14.84
C HIS A 19 -6.46 -16.29 13.57
N TRP A 20 -5.82 -16.56 12.44
CA TRP A 20 -4.51 -17.15 12.20
C TRP A 20 -3.57 -16.14 11.49
N ASN A 21 -2.60 -16.60 10.67
CA ASN A 21 -1.64 -15.82 9.88
C ASN A 21 -0.95 -14.67 10.63
N GLY A 22 -0.52 -14.95 11.87
CA GLY A 22 0.37 -14.08 12.64
C GLY A 22 1.85 -14.16 12.23
N GLY A 23 2.19 -15.02 11.27
CA GLY A 23 3.54 -15.13 10.70
C GLY A 23 4.02 -13.82 10.09
N ARG A 24 5.35 -13.62 10.09
CA ARG A 24 5.95 -12.37 9.61
C ARG A 24 5.66 -12.11 8.15
N ASP A 25 5.75 -13.14 7.32
CA ASP A 25 5.37 -13.11 5.90
C ASP A 25 3.95 -12.58 5.68
N SER A 26 2.97 -13.07 6.44
CA SER A 26 1.59 -12.57 6.38
C SER A 26 1.43 -11.16 6.92
N VAL A 27 2.05 -10.84 8.07
CA VAL A 27 1.97 -9.51 8.69
C VAL A 27 2.59 -8.45 7.77
N GLU A 28 3.76 -8.71 7.20
CA GLU A 28 4.40 -7.80 6.25
C GLU A 28 3.54 -7.60 4.99
N ALA A 29 2.88 -8.65 4.49
CA ALA A 29 1.95 -8.53 3.35
C ALA A 29 0.72 -7.66 3.68
N PHE A 30 0.09 -7.83 4.85
CA PHE A 30 -1.03 -6.97 5.27
C PHE A 30 -0.63 -5.50 5.39
N LEU A 31 0.52 -5.24 6.00
CA LEU A 31 1.04 -3.87 6.16
C LEU A 31 1.37 -3.26 4.80
N HIS A 32 2.06 -4.02 3.93
CA HIS A 32 2.40 -3.55 2.59
C HIS A 32 1.16 -3.30 1.73
N TYR A 33 0.14 -4.14 1.81
CA TYR A 33 -1.14 -3.90 1.12
C TYR A 33 -1.80 -2.59 1.57
N CYS A 34 -1.79 -2.29 2.88
CA CYS A 34 -2.30 -1.02 3.40
C CYS A 34 -1.46 0.19 2.94
N GLU A 35 -0.13 0.01 2.83
CA GLU A 35 0.78 1.03 2.29
C GLU A 35 0.48 1.32 0.81
N LEU A 36 0.29 0.28 -0.01
CA LEU A 36 -0.05 0.39 -1.43
C LEU A 36 -1.38 1.13 -1.64
N HIS A 37 -2.36 0.87 -0.77
CA HIS A 37 -3.63 1.62 -0.76
C HIS A 37 -3.49 3.11 -0.43
N GLY A 38 -2.32 3.55 0.04
CA GLY A 38 -2.10 4.91 0.52
C GLY A 38 -2.84 5.20 1.83
N PHE A 39 -3.22 4.17 2.58
CA PHE A 39 -3.89 4.38 3.87
C PHE A 39 -2.95 5.07 4.85
N ARG A 40 -3.51 5.92 5.71
CA ARG A 40 -2.79 6.53 6.83
C ARG A 40 -2.39 5.44 7.81
N SER A 41 -1.16 5.48 8.31
CA SER A 41 -0.64 4.46 9.22
C SER A 41 -1.24 4.54 10.63
N PRO A 42 -1.22 3.45 11.41
CA PRO A 42 -1.84 3.41 12.74
C PRO A 42 -1.19 4.31 13.81
N ASP A 43 0.08 4.67 13.64
CA ASP A 43 0.82 5.62 14.49
C ASP A 43 0.44 7.09 14.20
N ARG A 44 -0.19 7.36 13.05
CA ARG A 44 -0.62 8.71 12.68
C ARG A 44 -1.99 9.07 13.25
N ASP A 45 -2.98 8.20 13.07
CA ASP A 45 -4.33 8.39 13.62
C ASP A 45 -5.19 7.09 13.64
N PRO A 46 -6.36 7.10 14.30
CA PRO A 46 -7.22 5.91 14.43
C PRO A 46 -7.74 5.30 13.13
N TYR A 47 -7.76 6.03 12.01
CA TYR A 47 -8.20 5.45 10.73
C TYR A 47 -7.23 4.39 10.21
N GLY A 48 -5.95 4.48 10.56
CA GLY A 48 -4.97 3.44 10.18
C GLY A 48 -5.31 2.09 10.81
N TRP A 49 -5.68 2.09 12.10
CA TRP A 49 -6.19 0.90 12.77
C TRP A 49 -7.43 0.35 12.10
N ALA A 50 -8.40 1.23 11.77
CA ALA A 50 -9.63 0.81 11.11
C ALA A 50 -9.39 0.15 9.75
N ARG A 51 -8.48 0.70 8.93
CA ARG A 51 -8.13 0.13 7.62
C ARG A 51 -7.35 -1.17 7.74
N LEU A 52 -6.41 -1.27 8.68
CA LEU A 52 -5.72 -2.53 8.95
C LEU A 52 -6.70 -3.63 9.37
N CYS A 53 -7.59 -3.36 10.32
CA CYS A 53 -8.64 -4.30 10.73
C CYS A 53 -9.57 -4.68 9.58
N GLN A 54 -9.94 -3.73 8.72
CA GLN A 54 -10.78 -3.99 7.55
C GLN A 54 -10.09 -4.94 6.56
N VAL A 55 -8.85 -4.64 6.15
CA VAL A 55 -8.09 -5.45 5.18
C VAL A 55 -7.94 -6.89 5.68
N ILE A 56 -7.52 -7.04 6.93
CA ILE A 56 -7.32 -8.36 7.56
C ILE A 56 -8.66 -9.08 7.77
N GLY A 57 -9.70 -8.36 8.20
CA GLY A 57 -11.04 -8.91 8.38
C GLY A 57 -11.67 -9.39 7.08
N ASN A 58 -11.49 -8.66 5.98
CA ASN A 58 -11.92 -9.08 4.64
C ASN A 58 -11.16 -10.35 4.19
N PHE A 59 -9.86 -10.42 4.46
CA PHE A 59 -9.04 -11.58 4.13
C PHE A 59 -9.50 -12.87 4.83
N PHE A 60 -9.71 -12.83 6.15
CA PHE A 60 -10.17 -14.03 6.86
C PHE A 60 -11.66 -14.32 6.69
N GLY A 61 -12.48 -13.28 6.53
CA GLY A 61 -13.90 -13.37 6.80
C GLY A 61 -14.21 -13.84 8.24
N GLY A 62 -15.40 -14.38 8.45
CA GLY A 62 -15.82 -14.93 9.74
C GLY A 62 -15.89 -13.89 10.86
N GLY A 63 -15.61 -14.30 12.11
CA GLY A 63 -15.77 -13.41 13.27
C GLY A 63 -14.81 -13.64 14.45
N LEU A 64 -13.85 -14.56 14.35
CA LEU A 64 -12.95 -14.90 15.47
C LEU A 64 -11.46 -14.76 15.13
N SER A 65 -11.13 -14.22 13.96
CA SER A 65 -9.75 -14.21 13.45
C SER A 65 -8.99 -12.91 13.66
N VAL A 66 -9.72 -11.83 13.94
CA VAL A 66 -9.16 -10.48 14.14
C VAL A 66 -9.81 -9.87 15.37
N GLY A 67 -8.98 -9.38 16.29
CA GLY A 67 -9.42 -8.63 17.48
C GLY A 67 -8.74 -7.27 17.55
N VAL A 68 -9.39 -6.32 18.23
CA VAL A 68 -8.81 -5.02 18.56
C VAL A 68 -8.99 -4.77 20.05
N GLY A 69 -7.97 -4.22 20.70
CA GLY A 69 -8.02 -3.97 22.14
C GLY A 69 -6.88 -3.10 22.63
N LEU A 70 -6.93 -2.79 23.93
CA LEU A 70 -5.80 -2.18 24.63
C LEU A 70 -4.63 -3.16 24.67
N TYR A 71 -3.42 -2.68 24.43
CA TYR A 71 -2.24 -3.54 24.29
C TYR A 71 -2.02 -4.47 25.50
N ASP A 72 -2.24 -3.95 26.72
CA ASP A 72 -2.10 -4.69 27.97
C ASP A 72 -3.19 -5.75 28.22
N GLN A 73 -4.23 -5.78 27.39
CA GLN A 73 -5.32 -6.76 27.43
C GLN A 73 -5.25 -7.78 26.28
N LEU A 74 -4.31 -7.64 25.34
CA LEU A 74 -4.15 -8.55 24.21
C LEU A 74 -3.23 -9.74 24.57
N ASP A 75 -3.35 -10.82 23.80
CA ASP A 75 -2.52 -12.03 23.91
C ASP A 75 -1.10 -11.79 23.32
N THR A 76 -0.30 -10.97 24.01
CA THR A 76 1.03 -10.53 23.55
C THR A 76 2.10 -11.61 23.71
N ASP A 77 2.08 -12.36 24.82
CA ASP A 77 2.95 -13.51 25.06
C ASP A 77 2.26 -14.83 24.65
N ASN A 78 1.81 -14.87 23.40
CA ASN A 78 0.98 -15.94 22.86
C ASN A 78 1.74 -17.27 22.61
N TRP A 79 3.06 -17.33 22.80
CA TRP A 79 3.90 -18.49 22.45
C TRP A 79 3.89 -18.88 20.95
N ASP A 80 3.30 -18.06 20.08
CA ASP A 80 3.40 -18.17 18.63
C ASP A 80 4.37 -17.08 18.11
N ASN A 81 3.87 -16.02 17.46
CA ASN A 81 4.71 -14.98 16.86
C ASN A 81 4.92 -13.76 17.77
N GLY A 82 4.29 -13.72 18.95
CA GLY A 82 4.43 -12.61 19.88
C GLY A 82 3.86 -11.31 19.33
N VAL A 83 4.63 -10.22 19.44
CA VAL A 83 4.23 -8.85 19.08
C VAL A 83 5.10 -8.30 17.96
N TYR A 84 4.45 -7.67 16.98
CA TYR A 84 5.06 -6.79 15.98
C TYR A 84 4.82 -5.34 16.37
N ILE A 85 5.90 -4.57 16.45
CA ILE A 85 5.84 -3.12 16.66
C ILE A 85 6.04 -2.46 15.30
N ILE A 86 5.08 -1.63 14.87
CA ILE A 86 5.07 -0.98 13.55
C ILE A 86 5.17 0.54 13.65
N GLU A 87 5.89 1.15 12.72
CA GLU A 87 5.90 2.59 12.47
C GLU A 87 5.66 2.82 10.98
N GLY A 88 4.72 3.68 10.62
CA GLY A 88 4.17 3.66 9.27
C GLY A 88 3.51 2.30 8.99
N TRP A 89 3.92 1.68 7.89
CA TRP A 89 3.51 0.33 7.50
C TRP A 89 4.67 -0.67 7.56
N ARG A 90 5.66 -0.42 8.42
CA ARG A 90 6.87 -1.24 8.53
C ARG A 90 7.05 -1.75 9.95
N ILE A 91 7.50 -2.99 10.08
CA ILE A 91 7.87 -3.58 11.38
C ILE A 91 9.21 -2.98 11.81
N VAL A 92 9.22 -2.29 12.94
CA VAL A 92 10.42 -1.65 13.54
C VAL A 92 10.90 -2.34 14.81
N GLY A 93 10.10 -3.23 15.39
CA GLY A 93 10.46 -3.94 16.61
C GLY A 93 9.66 -5.20 16.85
N ARG A 94 10.13 -6.02 17.80
CA ARG A 94 9.53 -7.30 18.19
C ARG A 94 9.55 -7.48 19.69
N GLU A 95 8.51 -8.11 20.21
CA GLU A 95 8.46 -8.60 21.60
C GLU A 95 7.89 -10.01 21.65
N PHE A 96 8.30 -10.77 22.66
CA PHE A 96 7.88 -12.16 22.85
C PHE A 96 8.09 -13.07 21.63
N ASN A 97 9.01 -12.70 20.73
CA ASN A 97 9.43 -13.56 19.63
C ASN A 97 10.38 -14.63 20.17
N ARG A 98 9.90 -15.86 20.28
CA ARG A 98 10.66 -17.00 20.81
C ARG A 98 11.19 -17.94 19.73
N HIS A 99 10.72 -17.79 18.50
CA HIS A 99 10.97 -18.73 17.42
C HIS A 99 11.60 -18.02 16.23
N ALA A 100 12.10 -18.80 15.27
CA ALA A 100 12.49 -18.24 13.98
C ALA A 100 11.26 -17.67 13.26
N GLU A 101 11.47 -16.61 12.49
CA GLU A 101 10.42 -15.98 11.71
C GLU A 101 9.82 -16.96 10.70
N GLN A 102 8.49 -16.96 10.60
CA GLN A 102 7.81 -17.66 9.52
C GLN A 102 8.16 -16.97 8.18
N SER A 103 8.51 -17.80 7.18
CA SER A 103 8.87 -17.37 5.82
C SER A 103 8.39 -18.41 4.80
N SER A 104 7.15 -18.88 4.98
CA SER A 104 6.54 -19.94 4.16
C SER A 104 5.73 -19.42 2.98
N TYR A 105 5.22 -18.18 3.08
CA TYR A 105 4.42 -17.56 2.04
C TYR A 105 5.30 -16.66 1.17
N ASP A 106 5.12 -16.75 -0.14
CA ASP A 106 5.67 -15.78 -1.07
C ASP A 106 4.91 -14.46 -0.92
N HIS A 107 5.65 -13.35 -0.84
CA HIS A 107 5.06 -12.04 -0.56
C HIS A 107 4.12 -11.56 -1.67
N ALA A 108 4.48 -11.79 -2.94
CA ALA A 108 3.64 -11.40 -4.06
C ALA A 108 2.35 -12.22 -4.09
N VAL A 109 2.46 -13.54 -3.89
CA VAL A 109 1.27 -14.41 -3.78
C VAL A 109 0.35 -13.95 -2.65
N MET A 110 0.90 -13.63 -1.48
CA MET A 110 0.11 -13.18 -0.34
C MET A 110 -0.60 -11.83 -0.62
N LEU A 111 0.03 -10.91 -1.34
CA LEU A 111 -0.61 -9.65 -1.74
C LEU A 111 -1.80 -9.89 -2.68
N HIS A 112 -1.66 -10.80 -3.64
CA HIS A 112 -2.75 -11.18 -4.55
C HIS A 112 -3.90 -11.87 -3.79
N ASP A 113 -3.60 -12.77 -2.85
CA ASP A 113 -4.62 -13.42 -2.00
C ASP A 113 -5.37 -12.39 -1.12
N ILE A 114 -4.65 -11.40 -0.59
CA ILE A 114 -5.26 -10.27 0.15
C ILE A 114 -6.17 -9.46 -0.76
N ASP A 115 -5.72 -9.15 -1.97
CA ASP A 115 -6.48 -8.37 -2.95
C ASP A 115 -7.77 -9.07 -3.38
N ASP A 116 -7.68 -10.36 -3.72
CA ASP A 116 -8.81 -11.19 -4.11
C ASP A 116 -9.87 -11.30 -3.00
N SER A 117 -9.45 -11.13 -1.74
CA SER A 117 -10.36 -11.13 -0.60
C SER A 117 -11.01 -9.76 -0.33
N GLN A 118 -10.55 -8.68 -0.96
CA GLN A 118 -11.17 -7.36 -0.82
C GLN A 118 -12.43 -7.22 -1.69
N PRO A 119 -13.38 -6.33 -1.31
CA PRO A 119 -14.47 -5.92 -2.20
C PRO A 119 -13.95 -5.39 -3.54
N GLU A 120 -14.66 -5.64 -4.64
CA GLU A 120 -14.21 -5.28 -6.00
C GLU A 120 -13.71 -3.84 -6.13
N GLY A 121 -14.42 -2.86 -5.56
CA GLY A 121 -14.03 -1.44 -5.60
C GLY A 121 -12.83 -1.07 -4.71
N MET A 122 -12.29 -2.01 -3.94
CA MET A 122 -11.09 -1.86 -3.12
C MET A 122 -9.91 -2.70 -3.62
N ARG A 123 -10.06 -3.44 -4.73
CA ARG A 123 -8.97 -4.22 -5.27
C ARG A 123 -7.98 -3.32 -6.01
N LEU A 124 -6.69 -3.52 -5.75
CA LEU A 124 -5.58 -2.84 -6.42
C LEU A 124 -5.26 -3.49 -7.77
N GLY A 125 -5.57 -4.78 -7.95
CA GLY A 125 -5.32 -5.51 -9.18
C GLY A 125 -3.86 -5.37 -9.64
N ARG A 126 -3.66 -5.00 -10.92
CA ARG A 126 -2.32 -4.88 -11.53
C ARG A 126 -1.41 -3.85 -10.86
N TYR A 127 -1.94 -2.94 -10.05
CA TYR A 127 -1.12 -1.98 -9.30
C TYR A 127 -0.20 -2.67 -8.28
N ILE A 128 -0.58 -3.86 -7.78
CA ILE A 128 0.22 -4.63 -6.82
C ILE A 128 1.60 -4.98 -7.39
N ASP A 129 1.63 -5.31 -8.68
CA ASP A 129 2.84 -5.73 -9.39
C ASP A 129 3.64 -4.54 -9.95
N ALA A 130 3.10 -3.32 -9.84
CA ALA A 130 3.76 -2.12 -10.37
C ALA A 130 4.97 -1.75 -9.50
N VAL A 131 6.12 -1.52 -10.13
CA VAL A 131 7.38 -1.22 -9.45
C VAL A 131 7.56 0.28 -9.34
N GLU A 132 7.95 0.76 -8.17
CA GLU A 132 8.30 2.17 -7.99
C GLU A 132 9.66 2.45 -8.65
N VAL A 133 9.69 3.40 -9.57
CA VAL A 133 10.91 3.86 -10.26
C VAL A 133 11.05 5.38 -10.13
N PRO A 134 12.27 5.92 -10.14
CA PRO A 134 12.49 7.36 -10.30
C PRO A 134 11.86 7.87 -11.61
N VAL A 135 11.24 9.06 -11.58
CA VAL A 135 10.60 9.62 -12.78
C VAL A 135 11.60 9.85 -13.94
N CYS A 136 12.89 9.98 -13.65
CA CYS A 136 13.93 10.06 -14.69
C CYS A 136 14.19 8.73 -15.43
N GLU A 137 13.70 7.60 -14.94
CA GLU A 137 13.82 6.27 -15.57
C GLU A 137 12.55 5.85 -16.33
N VAL A 138 11.53 6.71 -16.34
CA VAL A 138 10.29 6.50 -17.12
C VAL A 138 10.59 6.73 -18.59
N GLU A 139 10.07 5.87 -19.46
CA GLU A 139 10.22 5.96 -20.91
C GLU A 139 8.89 6.23 -21.61
N GLU A 140 8.96 6.74 -22.85
CA GLU A 140 7.75 6.88 -23.67
C GLU A 140 7.16 5.50 -23.97
N GLY A 141 5.87 5.34 -23.68
CA GLY A 141 5.17 4.08 -23.83
C GLY A 141 5.05 3.24 -22.55
N ASP A 142 5.80 3.55 -21.48
CA ASP A 142 5.62 2.94 -20.15
C ASP A 142 4.18 3.15 -19.66
N GLU A 143 3.63 2.15 -18.96
CA GLU A 143 2.35 2.26 -18.27
C GLU A 143 2.58 2.67 -16.81
N VAL A 144 2.20 3.89 -16.47
CA VAL A 144 2.38 4.49 -15.15
C VAL A 144 1.07 4.53 -14.39
N TRP A 145 1.12 4.37 -13.07
CA TRP A 145 -0.05 4.42 -12.22
C TRP A 145 -0.15 5.75 -11.50
N LEU A 146 -1.26 6.46 -11.73
CA LEU A 146 -1.50 7.80 -11.18
C LEU A 146 -2.78 7.82 -10.37
N GLU A 147 -2.81 8.65 -9.33
CA GLU A 147 -3.97 8.79 -8.47
C GLU A 147 -5.13 9.46 -9.23
N SER A 148 -6.30 8.82 -9.19
CA SER A 148 -7.53 9.36 -9.76
C SER A 148 -8.14 10.41 -8.85
N VAL A 149 -8.82 11.41 -9.42
CA VAL A 149 -9.60 12.39 -8.65
C VAL A 149 -10.71 11.75 -7.80
N ARG A 150 -11.09 10.52 -8.11
CA ARG A 150 -12.09 9.73 -7.38
C ARG A 150 -11.48 8.85 -6.28
N GLY A 151 -10.15 8.93 -6.10
CA GLY A 151 -9.37 8.04 -5.24
C GLY A 151 -8.97 6.75 -5.95
N GLY A 152 -7.88 6.13 -5.48
CA GLY A 152 -7.29 4.94 -6.09
C GLY A 152 -6.33 5.28 -7.24
N PHE A 153 -5.72 4.24 -7.81
CA PHE A 153 -4.72 4.36 -8.88
C PHE A 153 -5.26 3.82 -10.20
N GLU A 154 -5.04 4.59 -11.27
CA GLU A 154 -5.42 4.22 -12.63
C GLU A 154 -4.17 4.19 -13.53
N PRO A 155 -4.08 3.22 -14.47
CA PRO A 155 -2.96 3.12 -15.39
C PRO A 155 -3.11 4.11 -16.54
N TYR A 156 -2.03 4.81 -16.87
CA TYR A 156 -1.93 5.72 -18.00
C TYR A 156 -0.64 5.47 -18.77
N ARG A 157 -0.71 5.56 -20.10
CA ARG A 157 0.47 5.43 -20.95
C ARG A 157 1.22 6.75 -21.05
N VAL A 158 2.53 6.72 -20.88
CA VAL A 158 3.39 7.90 -21.10
C VAL A 158 3.42 8.22 -22.59
N CYS A 159 2.93 9.40 -22.95
CA CYS A 159 2.82 9.88 -24.34
C CYS A 159 4.08 10.60 -24.83
N GLY A 160 5.05 10.83 -23.94
CA GLY A 160 6.33 11.48 -24.23
C GLY A 160 6.66 12.55 -23.19
N PHE A 161 7.54 13.48 -23.56
CA PHE A 161 8.09 14.49 -22.65
C PHE A 161 7.81 15.90 -23.15
N ALA A 162 7.32 16.78 -22.29
CA ALA A 162 7.00 18.15 -22.64
C ALA A 162 7.26 19.12 -21.48
N VAL A 163 7.37 20.41 -21.80
CA VAL A 163 7.54 21.46 -20.79
C VAL A 163 6.15 21.84 -20.24
N PRO A 164 5.84 21.55 -18.98
CA PRO A 164 4.55 21.93 -18.41
C PRO A 164 4.43 23.47 -18.33
N PRO A 165 3.20 24.02 -18.31
CA PRO A 165 2.98 25.47 -18.24
C PRO A 165 3.74 26.16 -17.09
N SER A 166 3.88 25.47 -15.95
CA SER A 166 4.60 25.95 -14.76
C SER A 166 6.13 26.02 -14.92
N LEU A 167 6.72 25.27 -15.85
CA LEU A 167 8.18 25.18 -16.05
C LEU A 167 8.64 25.84 -17.36
N ARG A 168 7.79 26.65 -18.01
CA ARG A 168 8.16 27.39 -19.23
C ARG A 168 9.42 28.25 -19.07
N ARG A 169 9.74 28.69 -17.86
CA ARG A 169 10.95 29.49 -17.56
C ARG A 169 12.22 28.65 -17.48
N THR A 170 12.15 27.44 -16.94
CA THR A 170 13.31 26.54 -16.82
C THR A 170 13.52 25.71 -18.08
N GLY A 171 12.46 25.46 -18.84
CA GLY A 171 12.49 24.59 -20.02
C GLY A 171 12.59 23.11 -19.69
N GLU A 172 12.47 22.75 -18.41
CA GLU A 172 12.51 21.37 -17.94
C GLU A 172 11.33 20.59 -18.52
N ARG A 173 11.63 19.41 -19.07
CA ARG A 173 10.65 18.52 -19.68
C ARG A 173 10.32 17.41 -18.70
N LEU A 174 9.02 17.18 -18.49
CA LEU A 174 8.51 16.09 -17.67
C LEU A 174 7.74 15.10 -18.55
N PRO A 175 7.69 13.81 -18.17
CA PRO A 175 6.79 12.86 -18.82
C PRO A 175 5.34 13.30 -18.62
N PHE A 176 4.53 13.13 -19.66
CA PHE A 176 3.11 13.44 -19.62
C PHE A 176 2.25 12.29 -20.13
N VAL A 177 1.01 12.25 -19.66
CA VAL A 177 -0.02 11.27 -20.01
C VAL A 177 -1.28 11.98 -20.49
N GLU A 178 -2.19 11.24 -21.11
CA GLU A 178 -3.50 11.75 -21.55
C GLU A 178 -4.61 11.45 -20.52
N MET A 179 -4.42 11.92 -19.28
CA MET A 179 -5.41 11.73 -18.19
C MET A 179 -6.62 12.67 -18.35
N HIS A 180 -6.38 13.89 -18.80
CA HIS A 180 -7.39 14.92 -18.97
C HIS A 180 -7.32 15.57 -20.35
N ASN A 181 -8.48 15.97 -20.86
CA ASN A 181 -8.65 16.69 -22.12
C ASN A 181 -8.11 15.93 -23.35
N ALA A 182 -8.04 14.59 -23.30
CA ALA A 182 -7.54 13.76 -24.40
C ALA A 182 -8.36 13.97 -25.68
N GLU A 183 -9.68 14.11 -25.56
CA GLU A 183 -10.60 14.33 -26.70
C GLU A 183 -10.42 15.71 -27.36
N GLU A 184 -9.85 16.69 -26.65
CA GLU A 184 -9.58 18.04 -27.16
C GLU A 184 -8.24 18.13 -27.92
N GLY A 185 -7.48 17.03 -27.94
CA GLY A 185 -6.21 16.91 -28.64
C GLY A 185 -5.00 17.31 -27.81
N ARG A 186 -3.81 17.05 -28.38
CA ARG A 186 -2.52 17.15 -27.68
C ARG A 186 -2.23 18.51 -27.07
N GLU A 187 -2.62 19.60 -27.72
CA GLU A 187 -2.39 20.95 -27.18
C GLU A 187 -3.15 21.17 -25.86
N ALA A 188 -4.41 20.74 -25.78
CA ALA A 188 -5.23 20.84 -24.57
C ALA A 188 -4.69 19.95 -23.45
N VAL A 189 -4.20 18.75 -23.78
CA VAL A 189 -3.51 17.85 -22.85
C VAL A 189 -2.29 18.54 -22.22
N LEU A 190 -1.45 19.17 -23.04
CA LEU A 190 -0.22 19.84 -22.58
C LEU A 190 -0.48 21.14 -21.80
N LEU A 191 -1.67 21.73 -21.92
CA LEU A 191 -2.08 22.87 -21.12
C LEU A 191 -2.54 22.48 -19.71
N ASN A 192 -2.96 21.22 -19.50
CA ASN A 192 -3.39 20.76 -18.19
C ASN A 192 -2.18 20.28 -17.35
N PRO A 193 -1.85 20.96 -16.23
CA PRO A 193 -0.70 20.59 -15.40
C PRO A 193 -0.81 19.21 -14.75
N ASN A 194 -2.03 18.67 -14.60
CA ASN A 194 -2.28 17.36 -13.98
C ASN A 194 -1.92 16.18 -14.88
N ASN A 195 -1.72 16.44 -16.18
CA ASN A 195 -1.24 15.42 -17.12
C ASN A 195 0.26 15.15 -17.01
N PHE A 196 1.00 15.90 -16.20
CA PHE A 196 2.45 15.75 -16.04
C PHE A 196 2.78 15.03 -14.73
N ILE A 197 3.70 14.06 -14.80
CA ILE A 197 4.20 13.36 -13.62
C ILE A 197 5.25 14.25 -12.95
N ARG A 198 4.94 14.73 -11.74
CA ARG A 198 5.75 15.73 -11.01
C ARG A 198 6.38 15.18 -9.73
N SER A 199 6.01 13.98 -9.33
CA SER A 199 6.58 13.29 -8.19
C SER A 199 8.05 12.92 -8.47
N ALA A 200 8.80 12.60 -7.42
CA ALA A 200 10.17 12.09 -7.59
C ALA A 200 10.17 10.66 -8.15
N THR A 201 9.17 9.86 -7.76
CA THR A 201 8.97 8.47 -8.18
C THR A 201 7.57 8.26 -8.72
N VAL A 202 7.39 7.21 -9.51
CA VAL A 202 6.08 6.74 -9.99
C VAL A 202 6.11 5.22 -10.11
N ARG A 203 4.96 4.57 -9.96
CA ARG A 203 4.84 3.13 -10.17
C ARG A 203 4.57 2.79 -11.62
N VAL A 204 5.28 1.79 -12.15
CA VAL A 204 5.25 1.39 -13.55
C VAL A 204 5.00 -0.11 -13.66
N THR A 205 4.16 -0.52 -14.62
CA THR A 205 4.02 -1.91 -15.04
C THR A 205 4.68 -2.07 -16.41
N ARG A 206 5.61 -3.03 -16.54
CA ARG A 206 6.38 -3.34 -17.76
C ARG A 206 6.19 -4.79 -18.17
#